data_AF-A0AAW1H605-F1
#
_entry.id   AF-A0AAW1H605-F1
#
_cell.length_a   1.000
_cell.length_b   1.000
_cell.length_c   1.000
_cell.angle_alpha   90.00
_cell.angle_beta   90.00
_cell.angle_gamma   90.00
#
_symmetry.space_group_name_H-M   'P 1'
#
loop_
_entity.id
_entity.type
_entity.pdbx_description
1 polymer ?
#
loop_
_entity_poly.entity_id
_entity_poly.type
_entity_poly.pdbx_seq_one_letter_code
_entity_poly.pdbx_strand_id
1 'polypeptide(L)'
;MVNLDLINGGNAMKSVTITFRIPYFTQWGQSLLVRGSVPLLGLWNVKRGFLLTPVNHGSELIWRGSVEIPTSFECEYSYYVVDDGKKGLRCEMGRKRKLLLPDSVQDGDTVVELHDLWQVKIDVAPLSIIASLFLKSVFVKLVEVYT
;
A
#
# COMPACT_ATOMS: atom_id res chain seq x y z
N MET A 1 -8.25 43.73 30.44
CA MET A 1 -7.15 42.74 30.31
C MET A 1 -7.81 41.40 30.03
N VAL A 2 -7.67 40.91 28.80
CA VAL A 2 -8.33 39.68 28.31
C VAL A 2 -7.48 38.46 28.65
N ASN A 3 -8.15 37.36 29.02
CA ASN A 3 -7.58 36.10 29.50
C ASN A 3 -6.62 35.44 28.49
N LEU A 4 -5.51 34.91 29.01
CA LEU A 4 -4.50 34.16 28.27
C LEU A 4 -4.73 32.65 28.43
N ASP A 5 -5.87 32.14 27.92
CA ASP A 5 -6.25 30.72 28.09
C ASP A 5 -6.66 30.01 26.78
N LEU A 6 -6.34 30.53 25.59
CA LEU A 6 -6.83 29.93 24.34
C LEU A 6 -5.77 29.87 23.25
N ILE A 7 -4.83 28.92 23.36
CA ILE A 7 -4.22 28.19 22.23
C ILE A 7 -3.36 27.03 22.77
N ASN A 8 -3.95 26.13 23.56
CA ASN A 8 -3.39 24.80 23.75
C ASN A 8 -4.49 23.77 23.49
N GLY A 9 -4.62 23.41 22.22
CA GLY A 9 -5.68 22.55 21.71
C GLY A 9 -5.37 22.13 20.28
N GLY A 10 -4.13 21.69 20.04
CA GLY A 10 -3.83 20.95 18.82
C GLY A 10 -4.63 19.66 18.85
N ASN A 11 -5.75 19.60 18.13
CA ASN A 11 -6.36 18.33 17.75
C ASN A 11 -5.28 17.56 16.99
N ALA A 12 -4.54 16.68 17.68
CA ALA A 12 -3.73 15.69 17.02
C ALA A 12 -4.72 14.86 16.18
N MET A 13 -4.70 15.07 14.87
CA MET A 13 -5.50 14.24 13.98
C MET A 13 -5.01 12.82 14.17
N LYS A 14 -5.92 11.93 14.55
CA LYS A 14 -5.62 10.53 14.77
C LYS A 14 -4.94 9.95 13.53
N SER A 15 -3.77 9.35 13.69
CA SER A 15 -3.00 8.80 12.57
C SER A 15 -2.70 7.31 12.77
N VAL A 16 -2.54 6.62 11.65
CA VAL A 16 -2.25 5.19 11.57
C VAL A 16 -1.10 5.00 10.59
N THR A 17 -0.18 4.11 10.92
CA THR A 17 0.90 3.75 9.99
C THR A 17 0.45 2.58 9.13
N ILE A 18 0.40 2.77 7.81
CA ILE A 18 0.23 1.67 6.86
C ILE A 18 1.59 1.25 6.34
N THR A 19 1.85 -0.06 6.34
CA THR A 19 3.02 -0.67 5.67
C THR A 19 2.58 -1.47 4.45
N PHE A 20 3.02 -1.05 3.27
CA PHE A 20 2.90 -1.85 2.05
C PHE A 20 3.94 -2.97 2.08
N ARG A 21 3.56 -4.21 1.80
CA ARG A 21 4.45 -5.36 1.72
C ARG A 21 4.09 -6.23 0.52
N ILE A 22 5.00 -6.31 -0.45
CA ILE A 22 4.79 -7.10 -1.68
C ILE A 22 6.07 -7.88 -2.04
N PRO A 23 6.01 -9.22 -2.15
CA PRO A 23 7.10 -9.99 -2.72
C PRO A 23 7.14 -9.78 -4.23
N TYR A 24 8.25 -9.24 -4.74
CA TYR A 24 8.44 -9.00 -6.17
C TYR A 24 9.93 -8.93 -6.53
N PHE A 25 10.35 -9.75 -7.49
CA PHE A 25 11.73 -9.71 -8.00
C PHE A 25 11.89 -8.61 -9.06
N THR A 26 12.83 -7.71 -8.82
CA THR A 26 13.24 -6.66 -9.75
C THR A 26 14.63 -6.94 -10.30
N GLN A 27 14.96 -6.30 -11.42
CA GLN A 27 16.32 -6.30 -11.96
C GLN A 27 17.12 -5.10 -11.42
N TRP A 28 18.43 -5.12 -11.63
CA TRP A 28 19.29 -3.97 -11.33
C TRP A 28 18.81 -2.70 -12.04
N GLY A 29 18.85 -1.57 -11.33
CA GLY A 29 18.33 -0.28 -11.81
C GLY A 29 16.80 -0.19 -11.88
N GLN A 30 16.09 -1.18 -11.32
CA GLN A 30 14.63 -1.14 -11.19
C GLN A 30 14.22 -0.97 -9.74
N SER A 31 13.19 -0.15 -9.53
CA SER A 31 12.57 0.06 -8.23
C SER A 31 11.06 -0.14 -8.30
N LEU A 32 10.46 -0.52 -7.16
CA LEU A 32 9.01 -0.62 -7.03
C LEU A 32 8.44 0.62 -6.37
N LEU A 33 7.32 1.10 -6.88
CA LEU A 33 6.59 2.22 -6.30
C LEU A 33 5.08 1.96 -6.27
N VAL A 34 4.41 2.69 -5.38
CA VAL A 34 2.96 2.73 -5.25
C VAL A 34 2.45 4.07 -5.75
N ARG A 35 1.42 4.04 -6.60
CA ARG A 35 0.68 5.24 -7.03
C ARG A 35 -0.76 5.11 -6.63
N GLY A 36 -1.38 6.21 -6.24
CA GLY A 36 -2.77 6.18 -5.83
C GLY A 36 -3.52 7.48 -6.05
N SER A 37 -4.78 7.46 -5.67
CA SER A 37 -5.72 8.59 -5.81
C SER A 37 -5.44 9.75 -4.86
N VAL A 38 -4.59 9.56 -3.85
CA VAL A 38 -4.29 10.55 -2.82
C VAL A 38 -2.97 11.30 -3.07
N PRO A 39 -2.79 12.51 -2.53
CA PRO A 39 -1.54 13.27 -2.66
C PRO A 39 -0.31 12.53 -2.18
N LEU A 40 -0.45 11.77 -1.09
CA LEU A 40 0.60 10.97 -0.48
C LEU A 40 1.13 9.86 -1.40
N LEU A 41 0.26 9.33 -2.26
CA LEU A 41 0.60 8.34 -3.29
C LEU A 41 0.71 8.97 -4.69
N GLY A 42 0.85 10.29 -4.76
CA GLY A 42 1.21 11.00 -5.98
C GLY A 42 0.10 11.32 -6.97
N LEU A 43 -1.20 11.20 -6.61
CA LEU A 43 -2.33 11.53 -7.48
C LEU A 43 -2.22 10.88 -8.88
N TRP A 44 -1.96 9.58 -8.94
CA TRP A 44 -1.74 8.82 -10.17
C TRP A 44 -0.57 9.31 -11.05
N ASN A 45 0.37 10.10 -10.51
CA ASN A 45 1.59 10.51 -11.21
C ASN A 45 2.79 9.65 -10.79
N VAL A 46 3.47 9.02 -11.77
CA VAL A 46 4.63 8.13 -11.49
C VAL A 46 5.75 8.86 -10.78
N LYS A 47 6.05 10.11 -11.17
CA LYS A 47 7.16 10.87 -10.60
C LYS A 47 6.96 11.21 -9.13
N ARG A 48 5.69 11.29 -8.70
CA ARG A 48 5.26 11.59 -7.33
C ARG A 48 4.82 10.35 -6.55
N GLY A 49 4.94 9.16 -7.14
CA GLY A 49 4.59 7.91 -6.47
C GLY A 49 5.48 7.65 -5.25
N PHE A 50 4.92 6.88 -4.32
CA PHE A 50 5.59 6.47 -3.09
C PHE A 50 6.57 5.32 -3.40
N LEU A 51 7.86 5.55 -3.20
CA LEU A 51 8.90 4.56 -3.49
C LEU A 51 9.00 3.54 -2.36
N LEU A 52 9.06 2.26 -2.72
CA LEU A 52 9.28 1.18 -1.76
C LEU A 52 10.77 0.87 -1.65
N THR A 53 11.16 0.24 -0.55
CA THR A 53 12.53 -0.21 -0.29
C THR A 53 12.59 -1.74 -0.36
N PRO A 54 13.56 -2.32 -1.07
CA PRO A 54 13.74 -3.76 -1.10
C PRO A 54 14.34 -4.28 0.20
N VAL A 55 13.79 -5.39 0.70
CA VAL A 55 14.26 -6.12 1.87
C VAL A 55 14.40 -7.58 1.46
N ASN A 56 15.61 -8.13 1.59
CA ASN A 56 15.87 -9.55 1.35
C ASN A 56 15.35 -10.37 2.52
N HIS A 57 14.53 -11.37 2.24
CA HIS A 57 13.98 -12.28 3.24
C HIS A 57 14.16 -13.73 2.76
N GLY A 58 15.29 -14.34 3.12
CA GLY A 58 15.68 -15.65 2.62
C GLY A 58 15.85 -15.65 1.11
N SER A 59 15.08 -16.48 0.40
CA SER A 59 15.07 -16.55 -1.07
C SER A 59 14.12 -15.55 -1.73
N GLU A 60 13.37 -14.75 -0.96
CA GLU A 60 12.39 -13.80 -1.48
C GLU A 60 12.90 -12.35 -1.40
N LEU A 61 12.58 -11.56 -2.44
CA LEU A 61 12.76 -10.11 -2.43
C LEU A 61 11.42 -9.44 -2.09
N ILE A 62 11.36 -8.80 -0.92
CA ILE A 62 10.15 -8.13 -0.44
C ILE A 62 10.33 -6.63 -0.53
N TRP A 63 9.43 -5.96 -1.24
CA TRP A 63 9.36 -4.50 -1.25
C TRP A 63 8.46 -4.03 -0.12
N ARG A 64 8.99 -3.12 0.71
CA ARG A 64 8.26 -2.55 1.85
C ARG A 64 8.34 -1.03 1.87
N GLY A 65 7.32 -0.39 2.41
CA GLY A 65 7.33 1.04 2.68
C GLY A 65 6.16 1.42 3.56
N SER A 66 6.42 2.29 4.53
CA SER A 66 5.45 2.69 5.54
C SER A 66 5.08 4.16 5.40
N VAL A 67 3.81 4.48 5.64
CA VAL A 67 3.30 5.83 5.53
C VAL A 67 2.22 6.10 6.56
N GLU A 68 2.26 7.27 7.18
CA GLU A 68 1.24 7.73 8.12
C GLU A 68 0.06 8.34 7.37
N ILE A 69 -1.15 7.92 7.73
CA ILE A 69 -2.41 8.42 7.17
C ILE A 69 -3.39 8.74 8.30
N PRO A 70 -4.39 9.60 8.05
CA PRO A 70 -5.49 9.80 9.01
C PRO A 70 -6.29 8.50 9.20
N THR A 71 -6.89 8.31 10.38
CA THR A 71 -7.74 7.13 10.66
C THR A 71 -8.93 6.99 9.71
N SER A 72 -9.53 8.12 9.27
CA SER A 72 -10.58 8.15 8.26
C SER A 72 -9.96 8.31 6.86
N PHE A 73 -9.52 7.20 6.26
CA PHE A 73 -8.83 7.23 4.98
C PHE A 73 -9.36 6.17 4.01
N GLU A 74 -9.72 6.63 2.82
CA GLU A 74 -10.02 5.82 1.66
C GLU A 74 -9.06 6.19 0.54
N CYS A 75 -8.46 5.19 -0.10
CA CYS A 75 -7.70 5.42 -1.31
C CYS A 75 -7.77 4.26 -2.30
N GLU A 76 -7.54 4.58 -3.56
CA GLU A 76 -7.21 3.58 -4.56
C GLU A 76 -5.73 3.64 -4.85
N TYR A 77 -5.09 2.49 -5.03
CA TYR A 77 -3.66 2.42 -5.31
C TYR A 77 -3.30 1.28 -6.26
N SER A 78 -2.08 1.37 -6.79
CA SER A 78 -1.54 0.40 -7.73
C SER A 78 -0.01 0.38 -7.78
N TYR A 79 0.57 -0.80 -7.96
CA TYR A 79 2.02 -1.02 -8.01
C TYR A 79 2.61 -0.80 -9.40
N TYR A 80 3.79 -0.18 -9.44
CA TYR A 80 4.53 0.15 -10.67
C TYR A 80 6.01 -0.17 -10.48
N VAL A 81 6.62 -0.77 -11.50
CA VAL A 81 8.07 -0.90 -11.64
C VAL A 81 8.57 0.30 -12.43
N VAL A 82 9.60 0.96 -11.92
CA VAL A 82 10.27 2.09 -12.56
C VAL A 82 11.77 1.86 -12.70
N ASP A 83 12.40 2.63 -13.58
CA ASP A 83 13.85 2.80 -13.57
C ASP A 83 14.29 3.85 -12.52
N ASP A 84 15.60 4.04 -12.40
CA ASP A 84 16.22 5.05 -11.52
C ASP A 84 15.74 6.49 -11.80
N GLY A 85 15.31 6.76 -13.04
CA GLY A 85 14.73 8.04 -13.47
C GLY A 85 13.23 8.19 -13.17
N LYS A 86 12.62 7.24 -12.44
CA LYS A 86 11.17 7.13 -12.19
C LYS A 86 10.34 7.04 -13.47
N LYS A 87 10.89 6.53 -14.56
CA LYS A 87 10.13 6.20 -15.77
C LYS A 87 9.39 4.89 -15.52
N GLY A 88 8.09 4.87 -15.77
CA GLY A 88 7.28 3.64 -15.69
C GLY A 88 7.73 2.61 -16.70
N LEU A 89 8.25 1.47 -16.21
CA LEU A 89 8.63 0.32 -17.04
C LEU A 89 7.48 -0.69 -17.14
N ARG A 90 6.81 -0.93 -16.01
CA ARG A 90 5.71 -1.89 -15.92
C ARG A 90 4.72 -1.45 -14.84
N CYS A 91 3.46 -1.80 -15.03
CA CYS A 91 2.44 -1.66 -13.99
C CYS A 91 1.73 -2.96 -13.74
N GLU A 92 1.19 -3.13 -12.54
CA GLU A 92 0.33 -4.27 -12.25
C GLU A 92 -0.89 -4.22 -13.17
N MET A 93 -1.32 -5.39 -13.60
CA MET A 93 -2.43 -5.55 -14.52
C MET A 93 -3.64 -6.04 -13.73
N GLY A 94 -4.73 -5.27 -13.71
CA GLY A 94 -5.91 -5.62 -12.93
C GLY A 94 -6.72 -4.40 -12.50
N ARG A 95 -7.70 -4.63 -11.61
CA ARG A 95 -8.49 -3.56 -11.01
C ARG A 95 -7.65 -2.82 -9.97
N LYS A 96 -7.87 -1.50 -9.85
CA LYS A 96 -7.23 -0.70 -8.79
C LYS A 96 -7.58 -1.27 -7.42
N ARG A 97 -6.57 -1.37 -6.55
CA ARG A 97 -6.77 -1.84 -5.18
C ARG A 97 -7.43 -0.74 -4.38
N LYS A 98 -8.47 -1.08 -3.64
CA LYS A 98 -9.12 -0.18 -2.70
C LYS A 98 -8.58 -0.42 -1.30
N LEU A 99 -8.23 0.66 -0.61
CA LEU A 99 -7.88 0.67 0.79
C LEU A 99 -8.96 1.42 1.55
N LEU A 100 -9.60 0.69 2.45
CA LEU A 100 -10.56 1.20 3.41
C LEU A 100 -10.06 0.76 4.78
N LEU A 101 -9.76 1.71 5.66
CA LEU A 101 -9.50 1.39 7.06
C LEU A 101 -10.84 1.09 7.75
N PRO A 102 -10.94 -0.01 8.53
CA PRO A 102 -12.14 -0.25 9.32
C PRO A 102 -12.22 0.75 10.49
N ASP A 103 -13.44 1.12 10.89
CA ASP A 103 -13.71 2.06 11.99
C ASP A 103 -13.15 1.61 13.35
N SER A 104 -12.78 0.33 13.46
CA SER A 104 -12.15 -0.26 14.64
C SER A 104 -10.68 0.13 14.81
N VAL A 105 -10.02 0.68 13.78
CA VAL A 105 -8.64 1.18 13.90
C VAL A 105 -8.67 2.50 14.67
N GLN A 106 -8.22 2.46 15.91
CA GLN A 106 -8.15 3.63 16.79
C GLN A 106 -6.79 4.33 16.67
N ASP A 107 -6.73 5.54 17.25
CA ASP A 107 -5.54 6.37 17.32
C ASP A 107 -4.41 5.73 18.13
N GLY A 108 -3.17 5.98 17.71
CA GLY A 108 -1.95 5.59 18.43
C GLY A 108 -1.38 4.24 17.98
N ASP A 109 -0.06 4.23 17.72
CA ASP A 109 0.89 3.13 17.44
C ASP A 109 0.45 1.95 16.56
N THR A 110 -0.74 2.05 15.97
CA THR A 110 -1.35 0.97 15.22
C THR A 110 -0.70 0.89 13.85
N VAL A 111 -0.04 -0.23 13.59
CA VAL A 111 0.56 -0.55 12.29
C VAL A 111 -0.34 -1.50 11.55
N VAL A 112 -0.80 -1.06 10.37
CA VAL A 112 -1.60 -1.84 9.43
C VAL A 112 -0.69 -2.35 8.32
N GLU A 113 -0.44 -3.65 8.28
CA GLU A 113 0.36 -4.25 7.21
C GLU A 113 -0.53 -4.73 6.04
N LEU A 114 -0.18 -4.32 4.82
CA LEU A 114 -0.84 -4.72 3.57
C LEU A 114 0.01 -5.78 2.87
N HIS A 115 -0.42 -7.04 2.95
CA HIS A 115 0.24 -8.17 2.31
C HIS A 115 -0.34 -8.40 0.92
N ASP A 116 0.30 -7.80 -0.08
CA ASP A 116 -0.16 -7.82 -1.46
C ASP A 116 0.66 -8.78 -2.34
N LEU A 117 0.05 -9.32 -3.39
CA LEU A 117 0.74 -10.02 -4.48
C LEU A 117 0.55 -9.28 -5.81
N TRP A 118 1.56 -9.29 -6.67
CA TRP A 118 1.49 -8.61 -7.98
C TRP A 118 0.31 -9.09 -8.84
N GLN A 119 -0.51 -8.17 -9.35
CA GLN A 119 -1.64 -8.52 -10.21
C GLN A 119 -1.20 -8.69 -11.66
N VAL A 120 -1.65 -9.78 -12.28
CA VAL A 120 -1.51 -10.06 -13.71
C VAL A 120 -2.87 -10.01 -14.38
N LYS A 121 -2.91 -9.69 -15.68
CA LYS A 121 -4.15 -9.68 -16.44
C LYS A 121 -4.66 -11.11 -16.53
N ILE A 122 -5.77 -11.41 -15.87
CA ILE A 122 -6.45 -12.68 -16.04
C ILE A 122 -7.53 -12.45 -17.10
N ASP A 123 -7.18 -12.67 -18.36
CA ASP A 123 -8.14 -12.70 -19.48
C ASP A 123 -8.92 -14.03 -19.48
N VAL A 124 -9.66 -14.32 -18.41
CA VAL A 124 -10.58 -15.47 -18.41
C VAL A 124 -12.02 -15.00 -18.31
N ALA A 125 -12.74 -15.13 -19.43
CA ALA A 125 -14.17 -15.43 -19.38
C ALA A 125 -14.38 -16.69 -18.50
N PRO A 126 -15.50 -16.80 -17.77
CA PRO A 126 -15.53 -17.31 -16.41
C PRO A 126 -15.08 -18.78 -16.35
N LEU A 127 -13.85 -19.01 -15.88
CA LEU A 127 -13.34 -20.34 -15.54
C LEU A 127 -12.84 -20.29 -14.10
N SER A 128 -13.80 -20.40 -13.18
CA SER A 128 -13.63 -20.69 -11.75
C SER A 128 -12.98 -22.05 -11.46
N ILE A 129 -12.36 -22.70 -12.46
CA ILE A 129 -11.89 -24.09 -12.35
C ILE A 129 -10.36 -24.19 -12.16
N ILE A 130 -9.55 -23.23 -12.66
CA ILE A 130 -8.08 -23.28 -12.43
C ILE A 130 -7.68 -22.69 -11.05
N ALA A 131 -8.52 -21.82 -10.48
CA ALA A 131 -8.30 -21.30 -9.12
C ALA A 131 -8.32 -22.41 -8.04
N SER A 132 -8.90 -23.58 -8.34
CA SER A 132 -9.08 -24.68 -7.40
C SER A 132 -7.80 -25.47 -7.08
N LEU A 133 -6.82 -25.55 -7.99
CA LEU A 133 -5.54 -26.18 -7.67
C LEU A 133 -4.57 -25.25 -6.92
N PHE A 134 -4.96 -23.98 -6.71
CA PHE A 134 -4.30 -23.02 -5.82
C PHE A 134 -5.13 -22.72 -4.55
N LEU A 135 -6.17 -23.52 -4.25
CA LEU A 135 -6.96 -23.47 -3.01
C LEU A 135 -6.22 -24.07 -1.78
N LYS A 136 -4.93 -23.78 -1.63
CA LYS A 136 -4.26 -23.84 -0.32
C LYS A 136 -3.84 -22.48 0.23
N SER A 137 -3.97 -21.41 -0.54
CA SER A 137 -3.67 -20.05 -0.04
C SER A 137 -4.91 -19.18 -0.14
N VAL A 138 -5.74 -19.28 0.90
CA VAL A 138 -6.86 -18.39 1.21
C VAL A 138 -6.36 -16.94 1.17
N PHE A 139 -6.73 -16.16 0.14
CA PHE A 139 -6.53 -14.71 0.15
C PHE A 139 -7.74 -14.02 0.77
N VAL A 140 -7.92 -14.23 2.07
CA VAL A 140 -8.39 -13.13 2.92
C VAL A 140 -7.19 -12.20 3.01
N LYS A 141 -7.33 -10.95 2.57
CA LYS A 141 -6.34 -9.90 2.86
C LYS A 141 -6.17 -9.89 4.38
N LEU A 142 -5.07 -10.44 4.87
CA LEU A 142 -4.75 -10.41 6.29
C LEU A 142 -4.27 -8.99 6.57
N VAL A 143 -5.20 -8.16 7.05
CA VAL A 143 -4.84 -6.90 7.71
C VAL A 143 -4.43 -7.32 9.11
N GLU A 144 -3.13 -7.51 9.30
CA GLU A 144 -2.59 -7.68 10.65
C GLU A 144 -2.44 -6.29 11.25
N VAL A 145 -3.18 -6.09 12.35
CA VAL A 145 -3.13 -4.89 13.16
C VAL A 145 -2.24 -5.23 14.35
N TYR A 146 -1.05 -4.67 14.39
CA TYR A 146 -0.16 -4.79 15.55
C TYR A 146 -0.41 -3.59 16.46
N THR A 147 -0.70 -3.87 17.75
CA THR A 147 -0.91 -2.89 18.83
C THR A 147 0.34 -2.70 19.66
#